data_AF-A0AA51DDA5-F1
#
_entry.id   AF-A0AA51DDA5-F1
#
_cell.length_a   1.000
_cell.length_b   1.000
_cell.length_c   1.000
_cell.angle_alpha   90.00
_cell.angle_beta   90.00
_cell.angle_gamma   90.00
#
_symmetry.space_group_name_H-M   'P 1'
#
loop_
_entity.id
_entity.type
_entity.pdbx_description
1 polymer ?
#
loop_
_entity_poly.entity_id
_entity_poly.type
_entity_poly.pdbx_seq_one_letter_code
_entity_poly.pdbx_strand_id
1 'polypeptide(L)' 'MKINSISDLDKYSIPSVVLEDINKRITDWLVAGGKEDDLYIKQQLRYAEKFVR' A
#
# COMPACT_ATOMS: atom_id res chain seq x y z
N MET A 1 -11.00 8.69 -1.15
CA MET A 1 -11.19 7.47 -1.98
C MET A 1 -10.78 6.26 -1.14
N LYS A 2 -11.18 5.04 -1.51
CA LYS A 2 -10.88 3.84 -0.74
C LYS A 2 -9.98 2.89 -1.53
N ILE A 3 -8.86 2.48 -0.96
CA ILE A 3 -7.89 1.54 -1.55
C ILE A 3 -8.06 0.21 -0.81
N ASN A 4 -8.58 -0.81 -1.50
CA ASN A 4 -8.93 -2.09 -0.84
C ASN A 4 -7.90 -3.19 -1.12
N SER A 5 -7.11 -3.05 -2.18
CA SER A 5 -6.04 -4.00 -2.54
C SER A 5 -4.76 -3.28 -2.94
N ILE A 6 -3.65 -4.02 -2.94
CA ILE A 6 -2.35 -3.53 -3.42
C ILE A 6 -2.46 -3.10 -4.90
N SER A 7 -3.21 -3.85 -5.71
CA SER A 7 -3.49 -3.51 -7.11
C SER A 7 -4.32 -2.25 -7.33
N ASP A 8 -4.96 -1.72 -6.29
CA ASP A 8 -5.64 -0.42 -6.38
C ASP A 8 -4.64 0.74 -6.35
N LEU A 9 -3.41 0.55 -5.84
CA LEU A 9 -2.40 1.61 -5.76
C LEU A 9 -2.04 2.18 -7.13
N ASP A 10 -1.95 1.34 -8.15
CA ASP A 10 -1.62 1.74 -9.53
C ASP A 10 -2.73 2.53 -10.22
N LYS A 11 -3.95 2.53 -9.67
CA LYS A 11 -5.11 3.23 -10.24
C LYS A 11 -5.18 4.70 -9.84
N TYR A 12 -4.39 5.12 -8.85
CA TYR A 12 -4.45 6.47 -8.29
C TYR A 12 -3.15 7.23 -8.54
N SER A 13 -3.28 8.55 -8.69
CA SER A 13 -2.12 9.44 -8.80
C SER A 13 -1.53 9.69 -7.41
N ILE A 14 -0.68 8.76 -6.97
CA ILE A 14 0.06 8.83 -5.71
C ILE A 14 1.47 9.34 -6.00
N PRO A 15 2.07 10.24 -5.18
CA PRO A 15 3.46 10.64 -5.35
C PRO A 15 4.39 9.43 -5.36
N SER A 16 5.33 9.38 -6.32
CA SER A 16 6.20 8.23 -6.54
C SER A 16 6.97 7.79 -5.28
N VAL A 17 7.47 8.76 -4.51
CA VAL A 17 8.19 8.50 -3.24
C VAL A 17 7.31 7.76 -2.23
N VAL A 18 6.02 8.10 -2.17
CA VAL A 18 5.06 7.45 -1.26
C VAL A 18 4.73 6.04 -1.76
N LEU A 19 4.53 5.88 -3.06
CA LEU A 19 4.26 4.58 -3.67
C LEU A 19 5.45 3.61 -3.48
N GLU A 20 6.68 4.10 -3.65
CA GLU A 20 7.90 3.31 -3.45
C GLU A 20 8.07 2.86 -1.98
N ASP A 21 7.83 3.75 -1.01
CA ASP A 21 7.88 3.39 0.42
C ASP A 21 6.83 2.32 0.78
N ILE A 22 5.60 2.48 0.29
CA ILE A 22 4.52 1.50 0.50
C ILE A 22 4.90 0.15 -0.12
N ASN A 23 5.37 0.14 -1.37
CA ASN A 23 5.76 -1.09 -2.05
C ASN A 23 6.88 -1.80 -1.30
N LYS A 24 7.91 -1.07 -0.85
CA LYS A 24 9.00 -1.63 -0.05
C LYS A 24 8.50 -2.26 1.25
N ARG A 25 7.65 -1.55 2.01
CA ARG A 25 7.06 -2.06 3.26
C ARG A 25 6.23 -3.32 3.06
N ILE A 26 5.44 -3.36 1.99
CA ILE A 26 4.64 -4.53 1.62
C ILE A 26 5.56 -5.70 1.26
N THR A 27 6.57 -5.48 0.42
CA THR A 27 7.55 -6.51 0.05
C THR A 27 8.28 -7.05 1.28
N ASP A 28 8.80 -6.18 2.15
CA ASP A 28 9.49 -6.58 3.38
C ASP A 28 8.58 -7.43 4.27
N TRP A 29 7.30 -7.07 4.39
CA TRP A 29 6.32 -7.82 5.16
C TRP A 29 6.05 -9.21 4.58
N LEU A 30 5.85 -9.30 3.27
CA LEU A 30 5.59 -10.57 2.59
C LEU A 30 6.81 -11.51 2.66
N VAL A 31 8.03 -10.97 2.50
CA VAL A 31 9.27 -11.74 2.63
C VAL A 31 9.47 -12.26 4.07
N ALA A 32 9.00 -11.53 5.07
CA ALA A 32 8.99 -11.97 6.47
C ALA A 32 7.92 -13.05 6.78
N GLY A 33 7.13 -13.48 5.79
CA GLY A 33 6.06 -14.47 5.94
C GLY A 33 4.69 -13.87 6.27
N GLY A 34 4.55 -12.55 6.18
CA GLY A 34 3.27 -11.85 6.27
C GLY A 34 2.40 -12.12 5.05
N LYS A 35 1.12 -11.78 5.16
CA LYS A 35 0.11 -11.99 4.13
C LYS A 35 -0.52 -10.69 3.66
N GLU A 36 -1.06 -10.69 2.45
CA GLU A 36 -1.72 -9.53 1.84
C GLU A 36 -2.98 -9.08 2.60
N ASP A 37 -3.64 -10.00 3.31
CA ASP A 37 -4.86 -9.74 4.07
C ASP A 37 -4.61 -9.25 5.51
N ASP A 38 -3.34 -9.20 5.92
CA ASP A 38 -2.95 -8.75 7.25
C ASP A 38 -3.37 -7.31 7.51
N LEU A 39 -3.68 -7.03 8.78
CA LEU A 39 -3.99 -5.68 9.24
C LEU A 39 -2.87 -4.68 8.94
N TYR A 40 -1.62 -5.15 8.83
CA TYR A 40 -0.49 -4.32 8.43
C TYR A 40 -0.65 -3.77 7.01
N ILE A 41 -1.01 -4.62 6.04
CA ILE A 41 -1.21 -4.21 4.65
C ILE A 41 -2.36 -3.21 4.55
N LYS A 42 -3.47 -3.48 5.24
CA LYS A 42 -4.61 -2.54 5.30
C LYS A 42 -4.20 -1.16 5.84
N GLN A 43 -3.25 -1.09 6.77
CA GLN A 43 -2.71 0.17 7.25
C GLN A 43 -1.90 0.92 6.18
N GLN A 44 -1.10 0.21 5.37
CA GLN A 44 -0.36 0.82 4.26
C GLN A 44 -1.30 1.36 3.18
N LEU A 45 -2.34 0.61 2.82
CA LEU A 45 -3.36 1.08 1.86
C LEU A 45 -4.09 2.33 2.37
N ARG A 46 -4.49 2.35 3.65
CA ARG A 46 -5.11 3.55 4.27
C ARG A 46 -4.16 4.75 4.33
N TYR A 47 -2.87 4.51 4.46
CA TYR A 47 -1.89 5.60 4.39
C TYR A 47 -1.85 6.21 2.98
N ALA A 48 -1.89 5.37 1.94
CA ALA A 48 -1.94 5.79 0.54
C ALA A 48 -3.16 6.67 0.23
N GLU A 49 -4.32 6.38 0.84
CA GLU A 49 -5.57 7.15 0.65
C GLU A 49 -5.43 8.64 0.98
N LYS A 50 -4.47 9.03 1.82
CA LYS A 50 -4.19 10.44 2.16
C LYS A 50 -3.56 11.23 1.01
N PHE A 51 -3.01 10.54 0.01
CA PHE A 51 -2.28 11.14 -1.10
C PHE A 51 -3.03 11.03 -2.43
N VAL A 52 -4.14 10.30 -2.44
CA VAL A 52 -5.03 10.23 -3.60
C VAL A 52 -5.73 11.57 -3.76
N ARG A 53 -5.54 12.21 -4.93
CA ARG A 53 -6.27 13.40 -5.36
C ARG A 53 -7.47 13.02 -6.21
#